data_AF-A0A2Z5Z003-F1
#
_entry.id   AF-A0A2Z5Z003-F1
#
_cell.length_a   1.000
_cell.length_b   1.000
_cell.length_c   1.000
_cell.angle_alpha   90.00
_cell.angle_beta   90.00
_cell.angle_gamma   90.00
#
_symmetry.space_group_name_H-M   'P 1'
#
loop_
_entity.id
_entity.type
_entity.pdbx_description
1 polymer ?
#
loop_
_entity_poly.entity_id
_entity_poly.type
_entity_poly.pdbx_seq_one_letter_code
_entity_poly.pdbx_strand_id
1 'polypeptide(L)'
;MLTDAQMLSFATGVARLFEFAGIGVIIAGTLLAMVQFALGGLGLPSGRRSAARGDLVPGFRKTLGRSILTGLELLVAADIIRTVAVEPTLQSVLVLGLIVIIRTFLSFSLEVEIDGRWPWQKPAG
;
A
#
# COMPACT_ATOMS: atom_id res chain seq x y z
N MET A 1 -34.77 1.66 12.32
CA MET A 1 -33.85 2.81 12.33
C MET A 1 -32.54 2.32 12.91
N LEU A 2 -31.45 2.32 12.15
CA LEU A 2 -30.13 1.97 12.68
C LEU A 2 -29.71 3.09 13.62
N THR A 3 -29.40 2.78 14.88
CA THR A 3 -28.86 3.77 15.83
C THR A 3 -27.44 4.17 15.42
N ASP A 4 -27.01 5.40 15.67
CA ASP A 4 -25.66 5.90 15.32
C ASP A 4 -24.53 5.00 15.84
N ALA A 5 -24.73 4.40 17.02
CA ALA A 5 -23.82 3.41 17.60
C ALA A 5 -23.68 2.12 16.76
N GLN A 6 -24.75 1.67 16.11
CA GLN A 6 -24.73 0.51 15.20
C GLN A 6 -24.01 0.86 13.89
N MET A 7 -24.19 2.08 13.39
CA MET A 7 -23.52 2.54 12.18
C MET A 7 -22.00 2.70 12.40
N LEU A 8 -21.60 3.31 13.52
CA LEU A 8 -20.20 3.48 13.93
C LEU A 8 -19.46 2.15 14.11
N SER A 9 -20.08 1.21 14.83
CA SER A 9 -19.47 -0.11 15.07
C SER A 9 -19.32 -0.91 13.79
N PHE A 10 -20.31 -0.86 12.89
CA PHE A 10 -20.24 -1.52 11.59
C PHE A 10 -19.11 -0.92 10.73
N ALA A 11 -19.08 0.40 10.55
CA ALA A 11 -18.07 1.04 9.72
C ALA A 11 -16.65 0.86 10.26
N THR A 12 -16.48 0.89 11.59
CA THR A 12 -15.18 0.60 12.22
C THR A 12 -14.75 -0.84 11.97
N GLY A 13 -15.68 -1.79 12.01
CA GLY A 13 -15.41 -3.19 11.69
C GLY A 13 -14.94 -3.38 10.25
N VAL A 14 -15.64 -2.75 9.30
CA VAL A 14 -15.27 -2.80 7.87
C VAL A 14 -13.91 -2.12 7.64
N ALA A 15 -13.67 -0.93 8.20
CA ALA A 15 -12.41 -0.21 8.06
C ALA A 15 -11.21 -1.04 8.56
N ARG A 16 -11.35 -1.69 9.72
CA ARG A 16 -10.31 -2.60 10.26
C ARG A 16 -10.02 -3.76 9.32
N LEU A 17 -11.05 -4.30 8.66
CA LEU A 17 -10.91 -5.41 7.73
C LEU A 17 -10.08 -4.98 6.49
N PHE A 18 -10.33 -3.79 5.95
CA PHE A 18 -9.51 -3.19 4.89
C PHE A 18 -8.08 -2.90 5.35
N GLU A 19 -7.89 -2.42 6.59
CA GLU A 19 -6.57 -2.22 7.19
C GLU A 19 -5.75 -3.51 7.24
N PHE A 20 -6.33 -4.58 7.82
CA PHE A 20 -5.65 -5.87 7.90
C PHE A 20 -5.38 -6.47 6.52
N ALA A 21 -6.33 -6.33 5.58
CA ALA A 21 -6.12 -6.78 4.21
C ALA A 21 -4.97 -6.02 3.52
N GLY A 22 -4.94 -4.68 3.63
CA GLY A 22 -3.89 -3.84 3.08
C GLY A 22 -2.51 -4.17 3.64
N ILE A 23 -2.39 -4.22 4.98
CA ILE A 23 -1.16 -4.64 5.67
C ILE A 23 -0.76 -6.05 5.24
N GLY A 24 -1.72 -6.98 5.17
CA GLY A 24 -1.49 -8.36 4.76
C GLY A 24 -0.93 -8.47 3.34
N VAL A 25 -1.45 -7.70 2.38
CA VAL A 25 -0.95 -7.66 1.01
C VAL A 25 0.49 -7.13 0.95
N ILE A 26 0.80 -6.07 1.69
CA ILE A 26 2.15 -5.50 1.76
C ILE A 26 3.14 -6.53 2.31
N ILE A 27 2.80 -7.17 3.44
CA ILE A 27 3.65 -8.17 4.07
C ILE A 27 3.84 -9.38 3.15
N ALA A 28 2.75 -9.93 2.61
CA ALA A 28 2.80 -11.09 1.74
C ALA A 28 3.63 -10.81 0.47
N GLY A 29 3.42 -9.66 -0.17
CA GLY A 29 4.19 -9.27 -1.35
C GLY A 29 5.67 -9.03 -1.06
N THR A 30 5.99 -8.44 0.09
CA THR A 30 7.37 -8.26 0.57
C THR A 30 8.07 -9.60 0.79
N LEU A 31 7.41 -10.52 1.50
CA LEU A 31 7.94 -11.87 1.73
C LEU A 31 8.12 -12.63 0.42
N LEU A 32 7.15 -12.56 -0.49
CA LEU A 32 7.25 -13.19 -1.81
C LEU A 32 8.41 -12.61 -2.64
N ALA A 33 8.63 -11.30 -2.60
CA ALA A 33 9.74 -10.65 -3.28
C ALA A 33 11.09 -11.09 -2.68
N MET A 34 11.20 -11.14 -1.36
CA MET A 34 12.39 -11.61 -0.66
C MET A 34 12.72 -13.07 -0.98
N VAL A 35 11.73 -13.97 -0.94
CA VAL A 35 11.92 -15.38 -1.26
C VAL A 35 12.38 -15.55 -2.71
N GLN A 36 11.75 -14.85 -3.65
CA GLN A 36 12.15 -14.90 -5.06
C GLN A 36 13.59 -14.39 -5.26
N PHE A 37 13.96 -13.30 -4.59
CA PHE A 37 15.31 -12.75 -4.66
C PHE A 37 16.35 -13.72 -4.07
N ALA A 38 16.08 -14.31 -2.90
CA ALA A 38 16.97 -15.26 -2.26
C ALA A 38 17.16 -16.54 -3.08
N LEU A 39 16.06 -17.12 -3.58
CA LEU A 39 16.11 -18.32 -4.43
C LEU A 39 16.85 -18.06 -5.75
N GLY A 40 16.63 -16.89 -6.37
CA GLY A 40 17.35 -16.47 -7.58
C GLY A 40 18.83 -16.22 -7.35
N GLY A 41 19.22 -15.70 -6.18
CA GLY A 41 20.62 -15.52 -5.78
C GLY A 41 21.35 -16.84 -5.51
N LEU A 42 20.64 -17.86 -5.01
CA LEU A 42 21.17 -19.20 -4.76
C LEU A 42 21.24 -20.08 -6.03
N GLY A 43 20.81 -19.58 -7.19
CA GLY A 43 20.82 -20.34 -8.46
C GLY A 43 19.78 -21.46 -8.51
N LEU A 44 18.81 -21.49 -7.60
CA LEU A 44 17.71 -22.44 -7.62
C LEU A 44 16.73 -22.06 -8.74
N PRO A 45 16.19 -23.03 -9.50
CA PRO A 45 15.21 -22.75 -10.54
C PRO A 45 13.91 -22.26 -9.89
N SER A 46 13.78 -20.94 -9.76
CA SER A 46 12.48 -20.33 -9.52
C SER A 46 11.67 -20.44 -10.81
N GLY A 47 10.39 -20.84 -10.73
CA GLY A 47 9.53 -21.14 -11.89
C GLY A 47 9.25 -19.99 -12.87
N ARG A 48 9.97 -18.87 -12.76
CA ARG A 48 10.01 -17.79 -13.75
C ARG A 48 11.39 -17.80 -14.40
N ARG A 49 11.38 -18.22 -15.67
CA ARG A 49 12.50 -18.23 -16.65
C ARG A 49 13.71 -17.45 -16.18
N SER A 50 14.78 -18.19 -15.84
CA SER A 50 16.19 -17.79 -15.82
C SER A 50 16.43 -16.31 -16.14
N ALA A 51 16.10 -15.44 -15.18
CA ALA A 51 16.50 -14.05 -15.22
C ALA A 51 18.03 -14.06 -15.17
N ALA A 52 18.67 -13.50 -16.20
CA ALA A 52 20.11 -13.25 -16.14
C ALA A 52 20.41 -12.51 -14.82
N ARG A 53 21.60 -12.69 -14.24
CA ARG A 53 21.96 -12.14 -12.91
C ARG A 53 21.66 -10.62 -12.76
N GLY A 54 21.52 -9.88 -13.86
CA GLY A 54 21.08 -8.48 -13.91
C GLY A 54 19.59 -8.20 -13.66
N ASP A 55 18.70 -9.19 -13.75
CA ASP A 55 17.23 -9.02 -13.64
C ASP A 55 16.67 -9.29 -12.22
N LEU A 56 17.52 -9.68 -11.26
CA LEU A 56 17.10 -10.00 -9.89
C LEU A 56 16.61 -8.76 -9.12
N VAL A 57 17.35 -7.65 -9.19
CA VAL A 57 17.01 -6.40 -8.50
C VAL A 57 15.76 -5.73 -9.11
N PRO A 58 15.64 -5.59 -10.45
CA PRO A 58 14.40 -5.10 -11.08
C PRO A 58 13.17 -5.97 -10.74
N GLY A 59 13.30 -7.29 -10.75
CA GLY A 59 12.20 -8.21 -10.41
C GLY A 59 11.74 -8.09 -8.96
N PHE A 60 12.69 -7.94 -8.02
CA PHE A 60 12.41 -7.66 -6.62
C PHE A 60 11.65 -6.35 -6.44
N ARG A 61 12.18 -5.24 -7.00
CA ARG A 61 11.55 -3.92 -6.93
C ARG A 61 10.15 -3.91 -7.52
N LYS A 62 9.94 -4.59 -8.66
CA LYS A 62 8.62 -4.70 -9.30
C LYS A 62 7.60 -5.42 -8.42
N THR A 63 8.00 -6.52 -7.79
CA THR A 63 7.09 -7.30 -6.92
C THR A 63 6.76 -6.52 -5.66
N LEU A 64 7.77 -5.91 -5.03
CA LEU A 64 7.59 -5.05 -3.87
C LEU A 64 6.68 -3.86 -4.17
N GLY A 65 7.03 -3.06 -5.17
CA GLY A 65 6.28 -1.85 -5.54
C GLY A 65 4.81 -2.15 -5.83
N ARG A 66 4.52 -3.23 -6.56
CA ARG A 66 3.15 -3.64 -6.85
C ARG A 66 2.37 -4.06 -5.60
N SER A 67 3.00 -4.76 -4.66
CA SER A 67 2.34 -5.11 -3.39
C SER A 67 2.11 -3.91 -2.48
N ILE A 68 3.05 -2.96 -2.45
CA ILE A 68 2.90 -1.71 -1.71
C ILE A 68 1.75 -0.88 -2.29
N LEU A 69 1.70 -0.72 -3.61
CA LEU A 69 0.64 0.03 -4.28
C LEU A 69 -0.75 -0.56 -3.99
N THR A 70 -0.93 -1.87 -4.17
CA THR A 70 -2.20 -2.55 -3.87
C THR A 70 -2.56 -2.48 -2.38
N GLY A 71 -1.57 -2.62 -1.50
CA GLY A 71 -1.79 -2.45 -0.06
C GLY A 71 -2.23 -1.03 0.30
N LEU A 72 -1.65 -0.03 -0.34
CA LEU A 72 -2.04 1.36 -0.19
C LEU A 72 -3.47 1.60 -0.71
N GLU A 73 -3.88 1.04 -1.84
CA GLU A 73 -5.27 1.16 -2.31
C GLU A 73 -6.28 0.67 -1.24
N LEU A 74 -5.99 -0.47 -0.60
CA LEU A 74 -6.82 -1.02 0.48
C LEU A 74 -6.81 -0.15 1.73
N LEU A 75 -5.64 0.36 2.10
CA LEU A 75 -5.52 1.28 3.23
C LEU A 75 -6.23 2.61 2.95
N VAL A 76 -6.33 3.08 1.69
CA VAL A 76 -7.08 4.31 1.34
C VAL A 76 -8.56 4.08 1.58
N ALA A 77 -9.08 2.92 1.17
CA ALA A 77 -10.46 2.55 1.44
C ALA A 77 -10.75 2.52 2.95
N ALA A 78 -9.85 1.96 3.76
CA ALA A 78 -9.99 1.95 5.22
C ALA A 78 -10.09 3.37 5.81
N ASP A 79 -9.23 4.29 5.36
CA ASP A 79 -9.24 5.68 5.80
C ASP A 79 -10.57 6.36 5.44
N ILE A 80 -11.02 6.26 4.19
CA ILE A 80 -12.30 6.84 3.73
C ILE A 80 -13.49 6.34 4.57
N ILE A 81 -13.56 5.04 4.87
CA ILE A 81 -14.65 4.49 5.68
C ILE A 81 -14.64 5.09 7.09
N ARG A 82 -13.44 5.25 7.67
CA ARG A 82 -13.27 5.86 9.00
C ARG A 82 -13.67 7.33 8.99
N THR A 83 -13.40 8.07 7.92
CA THR A 83 -13.74 9.50 7.82
C THR A 83 -15.25 9.72 7.74
N VAL A 84 -15.96 8.88 6.97
CA VAL A 84 -17.40 9.01 6.74
C VAL A 84 -18.21 8.56 7.96
N ALA A 85 -17.68 7.63 8.76
CA ALA A 85 -18.41 7.03 9.86
C ALA A 85 -18.46 7.87 11.14
N VAL A 86 -17.49 8.75 11.38
CA VAL A 86 -17.36 9.48 12.64
C VAL A 86 -18.02 10.86 12.52
N GLU A 87 -18.86 11.21 13.50
CA GLU A 87 -19.45 12.54 13.65
C GLU A 87 -18.33 13.60 13.54
N PRO A 88 -18.37 14.51 12.54
CA PRO A 88 -17.24 15.37 12.27
C PRO A 88 -17.09 16.43 13.37
N THR A 89 -16.19 16.19 14.33
CA THR A 89 -15.66 17.25 15.21
C THR A 89 -14.44 17.88 14.57
N LEU A 90 -14.21 19.19 14.79
CA LEU A 90 -13.04 19.89 14.25
C LEU A 90 -11.72 19.21 14.63
N GLN A 91 -11.63 18.63 15.83
CA GLN A 91 -10.45 17.91 16.30
C GLN A 91 -10.25 16.58 15.56
N SER A 92 -11.32 15.80 15.36
CA SER A 92 -11.26 14.54 14.60
C SER A 92 -10.88 14.79 13.14
N VAL A 93 -11.42 15.84 12.52
CA VAL A 93 -11.09 16.25 11.15
C VAL A 93 -9.63 16.71 11.04
N LEU A 94 -9.10 17.42 12.05
CA LEU A 94 -7.70 17.84 12.08
C LEU A 94 -6.72 16.66 12.16
N VAL A 95 -6.96 15.71 13.06
CA VAL A 95 -6.11 14.51 13.21
C VAL A 95 -6.15 13.68 11.92
N LEU A 96 -7.34 13.48 11.36
CA LEU A 96 -7.52 12.78 10.11
C LEU A 96 -6.82 13.49 8.94
N GLY A 97 -6.98 14.81 8.82
CA GLY A 97 -6.31 15.60 7.80
C GLY A 97 -4.80 15.48 7.89
N LEU A 98 -4.25 15.49 9.10
CA LEU A 98 -2.82 15.27 9.34
C LEU A 98 -2.37 13.87 8.90
N ILE A 99 -3.13 12.82 9.23
CA ILE A 99 -2.84 11.44 8.81
C ILE A 99 -2.84 11.33 7.28
N VAL A 100 -3.85 11.90 6.61
CA VAL A 100 -3.96 11.90 5.14
C VAL A 100 -2.79 12.65 4.49
N ILE A 101 -2.36 13.78 5.06
CA ILE A 101 -1.20 14.54 4.57
C ILE A 101 0.08 13.72 4.69
N ILE A 102 0.37 13.16 5.88
CA ILE A 102 1.56 12.33 6.11
C ILE A 102 1.57 11.17 5.11
N ARG A 103 0.42 10.52 4.94
CA ARG A 103 0.29 9.40 4.03
C ARG A 103 0.53 9.78 2.58
N THR A 104 -0.08 10.87 2.13
CA THR A 104 0.09 11.36 0.76
C THR A 104 1.55 11.70 0.50
N PHE A 105 2.20 12.37 1.44
CA PHE A 105 3.62 12.70 1.35
C PHE A 105 4.51 11.46 1.30
N LEU A 106 4.28 10.46 2.17
CA LEU A 106 5.06 9.23 2.19
C LEU A 106 4.86 8.38 0.93
N SER A 107 3.62 8.17 0.49
CA SER A 107 3.34 7.46 -0.77
C SER A 107 4.01 8.15 -1.94
N PHE A 108 3.91 9.48 -2.01
CA PHE A 108 4.50 10.29 -3.07
C PHE A 108 6.03 10.24 -3.05
N SER A 109 6.65 10.34 -1.88
CA SER A 109 8.12 10.27 -1.71
C SER A 109 8.67 8.92 -2.15
N LEU A 110 7.98 7.82 -1.82
CA LEU A 110 8.39 6.47 -2.22
C LEU A 110 8.27 6.27 -3.74
N GLU A 111 7.21 6.81 -4.35
CA GLU A 111 6.99 6.70 -5.79
C GLU A 111 8.08 7.46 -6.58
N VAL A 112 8.45 8.65 -6.11
CA VAL A 112 9.58 9.42 -6.69
C VAL A 112 10.91 8.72 -6.50
N GLU A 113 11.16 8.11 -5.33
CA GLU A 113 12.39 7.34 -5.08
C GLU A 113 12.50 6.11 -5.99
N ILE A 114 11.38 5.42 -6.21
CA ILE A 114 11.33 4.22 -7.05
C ILE A 114 11.48 4.56 -8.53
N ASP A 115 10.75 5.56 -9.02
CA ASP A 115 10.70 5.89 -10.46
C ASP A 115 11.76 6.91 -10.89
N GLY A 116 12.38 7.63 -9.94
CA GLY A 116 13.40 8.65 -10.19
C GLY A 116 12.88 9.92 -10.87
N ARG A 117 11.55 10.08 -10.96
CA ARG A 117 10.87 11.18 -11.66
C ARG A 117 9.64 11.59 -10.87
N TRP A 118 9.32 12.86 -10.97
CA TRP A 118 8.10 13.38 -10.36
C TRP A 118 6.88 12.86 -11.15
N PRO A 119 5.76 12.49 -10.49
CA PRO A 119 4.58 11.94 -11.17
C PRO A 119 3.92 12.91 -12.18
N TRP A 120 4.20 14.21 -12.11
CA TRP A 120 3.78 15.19 -13.11
C TRP A 120 4.76 15.36 -14.28
N GLN A 121 5.92 14.69 -14.27
CA GLN A 121 6.80 14.63 -15.42
C GLN A 121 6.23 13.64 -16.43
N LYS A 122 5.66 14.17 -17.51
CA LYS A 122 5.24 13.36 -18.67
C LYS A 122 6.46 12.65 -19.26
N PRO A 123 6.33 11.40 -19.75
CA PRO A 123 7.40 10.77 -20.51
C PRO A 123 7.78 11.70 -21.66
N ALA A 124 9.06 12.06 -21.75
CA ALA A 124 9.56 12.68 -22.97
C ALA A 124 9.35 11.64 -24.08
N GLY A 125 8.48 11.98 -25.04
CA GLY A 125 8.20 11.15 -26.21
C GLY A 125 9.41 10.98 -27.10
#